data_AF-A0A2Z6U513-F1
#
_entry.id   AF-A0A2Z6U513-F1
#
_cell.length_a   1.000
_cell.length_b   1.000
_cell.length_c   1.000
_cell.angle_alpha   90.00
_cell.angle_beta   90.00
_cell.angle_gamma   90.00
#
_symmetry.space_group_name_H-M   'P 1'
#
loop_
_entity.id
_entity.type
_entity.pdbx_description
1 polymer ?
#
loop_
_entity_poly.entity_id
_entity_poly.type
_entity_poly.pdbx_seq_one_letter_code
_entity_poly.pdbx_strand_id
1 'polypeptide(L)'
;MLNRRQFNKGLLAVALGGLASHLSANDKIKFNQMMAEQSAYGPLVEDPKGILDLPARFSYQIISRLNEPMNDGLLVPDRADGMGCFALDDERVVLVRNHEIAPPKTCLV
;
A
#
# COMPACT_ATOMS: atom_id res chain seq x y z
N MET A 1 5.61 -42.84 28.74
CA MET A 1 4.35 -42.80 27.98
C MET A 1 3.55 -41.59 28.44
N LEU A 2 3.13 -40.71 27.53
CA LEU A 2 2.24 -39.59 27.84
C LEU A 2 0.82 -40.10 28.09
N ASN A 3 0.17 -39.69 29.18
CA ASN A 3 -1.24 -40.03 29.41
C ASN A 3 -2.18 -38.95 28.84
N ARG A 4 -3.44 -39.31 28.59
CA ARG A 4 -4.48 -38.41 28.04
C ARG A 4 -4.61 -37.10 28.82
N ARG A 5 -4.42 -37.12 30.14
CA ARG A 5 -4.48 -35.93 30.99
C ARG A 5 -3.31 -34.99 30.75
N GLN A 6 -2.10 -35.51 30.55
CA GLN A 6 -0.92 -34.71 30.20
C GLN A 6 -1.06 -34.10 28.81
N PHE A 7 -1.59 -34.85 27.85
CA PHE A 7 -1.87 -34.33 26.50
C PHE A 7 -2.90 -33.18 26.52
N ASN A 8 -4.02 -33.35 27.22
CA ASN A 8 -5.05 -32.30 27.31
C ASN A 8 -4.56 -31.04 28.02
N LYS A 9 -3.69 -31.18 29.04
CA LYS A 9 -3.04 -30.05 29.71
C LYS A 9 -2.12 -29.28 28.76
N GLY A 10 -1.37 -29.98 27.91
CA GLY A 10 -0.55 -29.37 26.87
C GLY A 10 -1.39 -28.57 25.86
N LEU A 11 -2.52 -29.14 25.42
CA LEU A 11 -3.42 -28.50 24.44
C LEU A 11 -4.01 -27.19 24.99
N LEU A 12 -4.48 -27.22 26.24
CA LEU A 12 -4.98 -26.03 26.95
C LEU A 12 -3.91 -24.95 27.12
N ALA A 13 -2.68 -25.35 27.49
CA ALA A 13 -1.58 -24.40 27.66
C ALA A 13 -1.21 -23.72 26.34
N VAL A 14 -1.18 -24.46 25.23
CA VAL A 14 -0.91 -23.90 23.89
C VAL A 14 -2.02 -22.94 23.46
N ALA A 15 -3.29 -23.32 23.64
CA ALA A 15 -4.42 -22.47 23.27
C ALA A 15 -4.46 -21.16 24.06
N LEU A 16 -4.27 -21.21 25.38
CA LEU A 16 -4.24 -20.02 26.25
C LEU A 16 -2.99 -19.17 26.01
N GLY A 17 -1.83 -19.79 25.78
CA GLY A 17 -0.60 -19.07 25.44
C GLY A 17 -0.70 -18.36 24.09
N GLY A 18 -1.31 -19.00 23.09
CA GLY A 18 -1.61 -18.40 21.79
C GLY A 18 -2.58 -17.23 21.89
N LEU A 19 -3.67 -17.38 22.67
CA LEU A 19 -4.64 -16.31 22.92
C LEU A 19 -4.01 -15.13 23.67
N ALA A 20 -3.22 -15.38 24.72
CA ALA A 20 -2.52 -14.33 25.46
C ALA A 20 -1.52 -13.57 24.57
N SER A 21 -0.82 -14.28 23.69
CA SER A 21 0.09 -13.67 22.70
C SER A 21 -0.67 -12.82 21.68
N HIS A 22 -1.85 -13.27 21.24
CA HIS A 22 -2.71 -12.51 20.33
C HIS A 22 -3.30 -11.26 21.00
N LEU A 23 -3.76 -11.35 22.25
CA LEU A 23 -4.27 -10.21 23.02
C LEU A 23 -3.16 -9.19 23.31
N SER A 24 -1.93 -9.65 23.56
CA SER A 24 -0.76 -8.77 23.78
C SER A 24 -0.23 -8.16 22.48
N ALA A 25 -0.58 -8.72 21.30
CA ALA A 25 -0.21 -8.13 20.01
C ALA A 25 -0.88 -6.77 19.77
N ASN A 26 -1.92 -6.43 20.53
CA ASN A 26 -2.57 -5.11 20.45
C ASN A 26 -1.64 -3.96 20.91
N ASP A 27 -0.62 -4.22 21.74
CA ASP A 27 0.37 -3.20 22.10
C ASP A 27 1.35 -2.90 20.94
N LYS A 28 1.48 -3.79 19.94
CA LYS A 28 2.23 -3.47 18.70
C LYS A 28 1.46 -2.50 17.80
N ILE A 29 0.12 -2.46 17.89
CA ILE A 29 -0.69 -1.45 17.19
C ILE A 29 -0.43 -0.06 17.77
N LYS A 30 -0.23 0.07 19.09
CA LYS A 30 0.16 1.33 19.73
C LYS A 30 1.50 1.87 19.24
N PHE A 31 2.46 1.01 18.88
CA PHE A 31 3.74 1.44 18.33
C PHE A 31 3.59 2.10 16.95
N ASN A 32 2.75 1.53 16.08
CA ASN A 32 2.42 2.16 14.80
C ASN A 32 1.64 3.48 14.98
N GLN A 33 0.80 3.55 16.01
CA GLN A 33 0.02 4.74 16.34
C GLN A 33 0.92 5.86 16.93
N MET A 34 1.89 5.54 17.79
CA MET A 34 2.90 6.48 18.28
C MET A 34 3.82 6.99 17.15
N MET A 35 4.18 6.15 16.18
CA MET A 35 4.94 6.60 15.00
C MET A 35 4.09 7.51 14.09
N ALA A 36 2.78 7.30 14.01
CA ALA A 36 1.87 8.19 13.31
C ALA A 36 1.70 9.55 14.02
N GLU A 37 1.67 9.56 15.36
CA GLU A 37 1.67 10.79 16.17
C GLU A 37 3.01 11.55 16.14
N GLN A 38 4.11 10.84 15.91
CA GLN A 38 5.44 11.41 15.65
C GLN A 38 5.75 11.60 14.16
N SER A 39 4.73 11.60 13.29
CA SER A 39 4.93 11.91 11.88
C SER A 39 5.46 13.33 11.74
N ALA A 40 6.61 13.50 11.07
CA ALA A 40 7.24 14.80 10.81
C ALA A 40 6.31 15.82 10.12
N TYR A 41 5.21 15.33 9.55
CA TYR A 41 4.25 16.12 8.77
C TYR A 41 2.85 16.22 9.42
N GLY A 42 2.63 15.58 10.57
CA GLY A 42 1.32 15.54 11.24
C GLY A 42 0.34 14.52 10.66
N PRO A 43 -0.94 14.55 11.09
CA PRO A 43 -1.97 13.61 10.63
C PRO A 43 -2.39 13.88 9.17
N LEU A 44 -2.89 12.84 8.52
CA LEU A 44 -3.48 12.94 7.18
C LEU A 44 -4.85 13.65 7.26
N VAL A 45 -5.13 14.48 6.27
CA VAL A 45 -6.42 15.13 6.07
C VAL A 45 -7.15 14.40 4.93
N GLU A 46 -8.40 14.02 5.17
CA GLU A 46 -9.25 13.35 4.20
C GLU A 46 -9.42 14.22 2.94
N ASP A 47 -9.10 13.65 1.78
CA ASP A 47 -9.30 14.30 0.49
C ASP A 47 -10.79 14.27 0.11
N PRO A 48 -11.45 15.42 -0.10
CA PRO A 48 -12.85 15.46 -0.53
C PRO A 48 -13.11 14.72 -1.86
N LYS A 49 -12.08 14.51 -2.68
CA LYS A 49 -12.16 13.75 -3.94
C LYS A 49 -11.87 12.25 -3.75
N GLY A 50 -11.42 11.83 -2.56
CA GLY A 50 -11.10 10.45 -2.23
C GLY A 50 -9.94 9.87 -3.06
N ILE A 51 -8.99 10.70 -3.50
CA ILE A 51 -7.86 10.25 -4.33
C ILE A 51 -6.65 9.94 -3.46
N LEU A 52 -6.19 10.93 -2.67
CA LEU A 52 -5.00 10.80 -1.84
C LEU A 52 -5.07 11.73 -0.63
N ASP A 53 -5.21 11.14 0.55
CA ASP A 53 -5.12 11.86 1.81
C ASP A 53 -3.67 12.31 2.05
N LEU A 54 -3.49 13.60 2.34
CA LEU A 54 -2.18 14.20 2.57
C LEU A 54 -2.17 14.98 3.89
N PRO A 55 -0.99 15.17 4.52
CA PRO A 55 -0.89 16.04 5.66
C PRO A 55 -1.24 17.49 5.30
N ALA A 56 -1.60 18.29 6.31
CA ALA A 56 -1.91 19.69 6.10
C ALA A 56 -0.78 20.41 5.36
N ARG A 57 -1.16 21.28 4.39
CA ARG A 57 -0.26 22.10 3.55
C ARG A 57 0.50 21.34 2.45
N PHE A 58 0.29 20.04 2.30
CA PHE A 58 0.71 19.31 1.11
C PHE A 58 -0.36 19.40 0.02
N SER A 59 0.07 19.27 -1.24
CA SER A 59 -0.82 19.26 -2.40
C SER A 59 -0.31 18.27 -3.43
N TYR A 60 -1.22 17.65 -4.17
CA TYR A 60 -0.91 16.81 -5.31
C TYR A 60 -1.47 17.41 -6.60
N GLN A 61 -0.89 16.99 -7.73
CA GLN A 61 -1.45 17.21 -9.05
C GLN A 61 -1.58 15.86 -9.75
N ILE A 62 -2.74 15.63 -10.37
CA ILE A 62 -2.94 14.47 -11.23
C ILE A 62 -2.36 14.79 -12.60
N ILE A 63 -1.34 14.03 -13.00
CA ILE A 63 -0.63 14.23 -14.27
C ILE A 63 -1.06 13.27 -15.37
N SER A 64 -1.89 12.27 -15.05
CA SER A 64 -2.39 11.26 -16.00
C SER A 64 -3.51 10.46 -15.37
N ARG A 65 -4.58 10.21 -16.12
CA ARG A 65 -5.65 9.27 -15.73
C ARG A 65 -5.85 8.21 -16.79
N LEU A 66 -6.34 7.04 -16.36
CA LEU A 66 -6.75 5.96 -17.24
C LEU A 66 -7.69 6.48 -18.35
N ASN A 67 -7.44 6.06 -19.59
CA ASN A 67 -8.21 6.41 -20.78
C ASN A 67 -8.20 7.89 -21.18
N GLU A 68 -7.35 8.73 -20.58
CA GLU A 68 -7.10 10.06 -21.13
C GLU A 68 -6.28 9.97 -22.43
N PRO A 69 -6.53 10.85 -23.41
CA PRO A 69 -5.75 10.87 -24.64
C PRO A 69 -4.33 11.36 -24.37
N MET A 70 -3.36 10.68 -24.97
CA MET A 70 -1.96 11.08 -25.01
C MET A 70 -1.64 11.79 -26.32
N ASN A 71 -0.48 12.47 -26.37
CA ASN A 71 -0.06 13.26 -27.52
C ASN A 71 0.24 12.44 -28.78
N ASP A 72 0.45 11.13 -28.64
CA ASP A 72 0.63 10.18 -29.75
C ASP A 72 -0.70 9.64 -30.31
N GLY A 73 -1.83 10.10 -29.76
CA GLY A 73 -3.17 9.67 -30.15
C GLY A 73 -3.61 8.35 -29.50
N LEU A 74 -2.78 7.73 -28.67
CA LEU A 74 -3.15 6.56 -27.87
C LEU A 74 -3.79 7.00 -26.54
N LEU A 75 -4.44 6.07 -25.86
CA LEU A 75 -5.00 6.30 -24.53
C LEU A 75 -4.02 5.87 -23.45
N VAL A 76 -4.03 6.57 -22.31
CA VAL A 76 -3.28 6.17 -21.12
C VAL A 76 -3.73 4.75 -20.71
N PRO A 77 -2.80 3.78 -20.67
CA PRO A 77 -3.16 2.41 -20.32
C PRO A 77 -3.51 2.22 -18.84
N ASP A 78 -4.11 1.07 -18.53
CA ASP A 78 -4.39 0.66 -17.15
C ASP A 78 -3.13 0.13 -16.43
N ARG A 79 -3.25 -0.20 -15.14
CA ARG A 79 -2.20 -0.84 -14.32
C ARG A 79 -0.88 -0.07 -14.30
N ALA A 80 -0.96 1.24 -14.06
CA ALA A 80 0.22 2.05 -13.78
C ALA A 80 1.00 1.44 -12.60
N ASP A 81 2.32 1.33 -12.77
CA ASP A 81 3.22 0.68 -11.81
C ASP A 81 4.47 1.56 -11.59
N GLY A 82 5.67 0.97 -11.54
CA GLY A 82 6.91 1.66 -11.26
C GLY A 82 7.17 2.83 -12.20
N MET A 83 7.80 3.87 -11.66
CA MET A 83 8.17 5.07 -12.39
C MET A 83 9.61 5.50 -12.08
N GLY A 84 10.28 6.07 -13.07
CA GLY A 84 11.64 6.62 -12.98
C GLY A 84 11.66 8.07 -13.44
N CYS A 85 12.38 8.90 -12.69
CA CYS A 85 12.53 10.33 -12.96
C CYS A 85 13.97 10.62 -13.40
N PHE A 86 14.13 11.23 -14.57
CA PHE A 86 15.42 11.57 -15.15
C PHE A 86 15.47 13.07 -15.41
N ALA A 87 16.59 13.73 -15.06
CA ALA A 87 16.76 15.14 -15.37
C ALA A 87 16.77 15.35 -16.89
N LEU A 88 15.97 16.30 -17.36
CA LEU A 88 16.01 16.76 -18.76
C LEU A 88 16.85 18.03 -18.87
N ASP A 89 16.63 18.96 -17.94
CA ASP A 89 17.37 20.21 -17.74
C ASP A 89 17.16 20.72 -16.30
N ASP A 90 17.57 21.96 -16.02
CA ASP A 90 17.54 22.56 -14.68
C ASP A 90 16.13 22.70 -14.09
N GLU A 91 15.08 22.73 -14.92
CA GLU A 91 13.70 22.97 -14.48
C GLU A 91 12.75 21.79 -14.77
N ARG A 92 13.17 20.82 -15.61
CA ARG A 92 12.29 19.78 -16.13
C ARG A 92 12.87 18.38 -15.94
N VAL A 93 11.96 17.44 -15.79
CA VAL A 93 12.28 16.02 -15.69
C VAL A 93 11.49 15.21 -16.72
N VAL A 94 12.12 14.16 -17.22
CA VAL A 94 11.45 13.09 -17.96
C VAL A 94 10.99 12.05 -16.94
N LEU A 95 9.68 11.84 -16.89
CA LEU A 95 9.06 10.79 -16.08
C LEU A 95 8.73 9.60 -16.98
N VAL A 96 9.43 8.48 -16.79
CA VAL A 96 9.14 7.20 -17.45
C VAL A 96 8.26 6.38 -16.53
N ARG A 97 7.12 5.88 -17.01
CA ARG A 97 6.13 5.14 -16.22
C ARG A 97 5.85 3.80 -16.88
N ASN A 98 5.92 2.72 -16.11
CA ASN A 98 5.56 1.40 -16.58
C ASN A 98 4.05 1.15 -16.41
N HIS A 99 3.51 0.26 -17.24
CA HIS A 99 2.16 -0.26 -17.12
C HIS A 99 2.21 -1.80 -17.21
N GLU A 100 1.89 -2.51 -16.13
CA GLU A 100 1.97 -3.98 -16.07
C GLU A 100 0.74 -4.63 -16.70
N ILE A 101 0.61 -4.48 -18.02
CA ILE A 101 -0.52 -4.99 -18.78
C ILE A 101 -0.23 -6.43 -19.20
N ALA A 102 -1.12 -7.34 -18.81
CA ALA A 102 -1.09 -8.70 -19.37
C ALA A 102 -1.46 -8.66 -20.86
N PRO A 103 -0.78 -9.42 -21.72
CA PRO A 103 -1.19 -9.54 -23.10
C PRO A 103 -2.63 -10.05 -23.19
N PRO A 104 -3.40 -9.63 -24.20
CA PRO A 104 -4.78 -10.08 -24.37
C PRO A 104 -4.83 -11.61 -24.42
N LYS A 105 -5.76 -12.22 -23.67
CA LYS A 105 -5.92 -13.68 -23.58
C LYS A 105 -6.54 -14.32 -24.83
N THR A 106 -6.51 -13.63 -25.96
CA THR A 106 -7.12 -14.12 -27.18
C THR A 106 -6.05 -14.81 -28.01
N CYS A 107 -5.98 -16.14 -27.88
CA CYS A 107 -5.37 -16.96 -28.91
C CYS A 107 -6.22 -16.77 -30.18
N LEU A 108 -5.63 -16.24 -31.25
CA LEU A 108 -6.29 -16.16 -32.54
C LEU A 108 -6.55 -17.59 -33.03
N VAL A 109 -7.83 -17.95 -33.19
CA VAL A 109 -8.27 -19.09 -34.00
C VAL A 109 -8.42 -18.63 -35.43
#